data_AF-A0A090W563-F1
#
_entry.id   AF-A0A090W563-F1
#
_cell.length_a   1.000
_cell.length_b   1.000
_cell.length_c   1.000
_cell.angle_alpha   90.00
_cell.angle_beta   90.00
_cell.angle_gamma   90.00
#
_symmetry.space_group_name_H-M   'P 1'
#
loop_
_entity.id
_entity.type
_entity.pdbx_description
1 polymer ?
#
loop_
_entity_poly.entity_id
_entity_poly.type
_entity_poly.pdbx_seq_one_letter_code
_entity_poly.pdbx_strand_id
1 'polypeptide(L)'
;MLEYLKDNYWIILLILNYVIAISAVITVVLKNINPTKTLSYIIVLVFFPFFGLLVYYLFGQEYRKNKIFSRKHVLNQSIIKSINQELEFNKNQIRKIDDFLDHKLKLVKLLYSNKNSPLTLCNEVDILKNGKTKFEALLRDLNNAKNHIHLEYYIIKDDKIGSKVLDALCKKATQA
;
A
#
# COMPACT_ATOMS: atom_id res chain seq x y z
N MET A 1 -13.63 -45.74 -24.57
CA MET A 1 -13.33 -44.45 -23.89
C MET A 1 -14.05 -44.34 -22.54
N LEU A 2 -15.37 -44.53 -22.48
CA LEU A 2 -16.14 -44.49 -21.21
C LEU A 2 -15.81 -45.61 -20.22
N GLU A 3 -15.46 -46.82 -20.67
CA GLU A 3 -15.00 -47.91 -19.80
C GLU A 3 -13.64 -47.59 -19.16
N TYR A 4 -12.68 -47.11 -19.95
CA TYR A 4 -11.37 -46.66 -19.44
C TYR A 4 -11.49 -45.57 -18.37
N LEU A 5 -12.45 -44.64 -18.51
CA LEU A 5 -12.71 -43.60 -17.52
C LEU A 5 -13.31 -44.17 -16.23
N LYS A 6 -14.15 -45.21 -16.31
CA LYS A 6 -14.72 -45.89 -15.13
C LYS A 6 -13.67 -46.71 -14.41
N ASP A 7 -12.81 -47.40 -15.14
CA ASP A 7 -11.77 -48.27 -14.57
C ASP A 7 -10.65 -47.46 -13.88
N ASN A 8 -10.40 -46.22 -14.33
CA ASN A 8 -9.31 -45.37 -13.83
C ASN A 8 -9.79 -44.09 -13.11
N TYR A 9 -11.06 -44.04 -12.69
CA TYR A 9 -11.66 -42.83 -12.12
C TYR A 9 -10.89 -42.27 -10.91
N TRP A 10 -10.33 -43.15 -10.07
CA TRP A 10 -9.53 -42.76 -8.91
C TRP A 10 -8.24 -42.02 -9.30
N ILE A 11 -7.54 -42.51 -10.32
CA ILE A 11 -6.29 -41.90 -10.81
C ILE A 11 -6.59 -40.53 -11.44
N ILE A 12 -7.68 -40.45 -12.20
CA ILE A 12 -8.12 -39.20 -12.84
C ILE A 12 -8.46 -38.15 -11.76
N LEU A 13 -9.20 -38.53 -10.72
CA LEU A 13 -9.50 -37.63 -9.60
C LEU A 13 -8.26 -37.17 -8.85
N LEU A 14 -7.29 -38.06 -8.65
CA LEU A 14 -6.05 -37.75 -7.97
C LEU A 14 -5.18 -36.78 -8.80
N ILE A 15 -5.07 -37.00 -10.11
CA ILE A 15 -4.38 -36.07 -11.02
C ILE A 15 -5.07 -34.70 -10.97
N LEU A 16 -6.41 -34.67 -11.09
CA LEU A 16 -7.17 -33.42 -11.03
C LEU A 16 -6.97 -32.70 -9.69
N ASN A 17 -6.94 -33.43 -8.58
CA ASN A 17 -6.68 -32.88 -7.25
C ASN A 17 -5.32 -32.18 -7.18
N TYR A 18 -4.25 -32.82 -7.64
CA TYR A 18 -2.91 -32.23 -7.62
C TYR A 18 -2.77 -31.05 -8.57
N VAL A 19 -3.43 -31.06 -9.72
CA VAL A 19 -3.47 -29.88 -10.63
C VAL A 19 -4.08 -28.67 -9.90
N ILE A 20 -5.20 -28.87 -9.19
CA ILE A 20 -5.84 -27.81 -8.41
C ILE A 20 -4.96 -27.40 -7.21
N ALA A 21 -4.33 -28.36 -6.53
CA ALA A 21 -3.45 -28.09 -5.40
C ALA A 21 -2.22 -27.26 -5.81
N ILE A 22 -1.59 -27.57 -6.95
CA ILE A 22 -0.47 -26.79 -7.49
C ILE A 22 -0.92 -25.36 -7.82
N SER A 23 -2.07 -25.19 -8.46
CA SER A 23 -2.65 -23.86 -8.73
C SER A 23 -2.89 -23.07 -7.44
N ALA A 24 -3.42 -23.73 -6.40
CA ALA A 24 -3.60 -23.14 -5.08
C ALA A 24 -2.26 -22.73 -4.44
N VAL A 25 -1.24 -23.60 -4.49
CA VAL A 25 0.12 -23.29 -3.97
C VAL A 25 0.70 -22.07 -4.66
N ILE A 26 0.65 -21.99 -6.00
CA ILE A 26 1.12 -20.83 -6.75
C ILE A 26 0.39 -19.56 -6.30
N THR A 27 -0.93 -19.64 -6.16
CA THR A 27 -1.76 -18.51 -5.72
C THR A 27 -1.36 -18.02 -4.31
N VAL A 28 -1.13 -18.94 -3.37
CA VAL A 28 -0.74 -18.60 -1.99
C VAL A 28 0.63 -17.93 -1.95
N VAL A 29 1.60 -18.46 -2.70
CA VAL A 29 2.95 -17.90 -2.78
C VAL A 29 2.91 -16.49 -3.38
N LEU A 30 2.17 -16.30 -4.47
CA LEU A 30 2.02 -14.99 -5.12
C LEU A 30 1.30 -13.96 -4.25
N LYS A 31 0.43 -14.40 -3.34
CA LYS A 31 -0.31 -13.52 -2.43
C LYS A 31 0.57 -12.95 -1.31
N ASN A 32 1.81 -13.42 -1.16
CA ASN A 32 2.84 -12.91 -0.25
C ASN A 32 2.34 -12.69 1.19
N ILE A 33 1.55 -13.64 1.69
CA ILE A 33 1.03 -13.67 3.08
C ILE A 33 2.19 -14.06 4.03
N ASN A 34 2.02 -13.84 5.33
CA ASN A 34 2.92 -14.30 6.38
C ASN A 34 3.51 -15.71 6.06
N PRO A 35 4.85 -15.84 6.02
CA PRO A 35 5.53 -17.04 5.51
C PRO A 35 5.17 -18.30 6.28
N THR A 36 4.91 -18.19 7.59
CA THR A 36 4.49 -19.34 8.42
C THR A 36 3.14 -19.88 7.95
N LYS A 37 2.18 -19.01 7.64
CA LYS A 37 0.85 -19.45 7.16
C LYS A 37 0.94 -20.08 5.77
N THR A 38 1.72 -19.48 4.88
CA THR A 38 1.96 -20.00 3.53
C THR A 38 2.52 -21.42 3.57
N LEU A 39 3.52 -21.65 4.42
CA LEU A 39 4.11 -22.98 4.58
C LEU A 39 3.09 -24.00 5.12
N SER A 40 2.27 -23.62 6.09
CA SER A 40 1.19 -24.48 6.61
C SER A 40 0.21 -24.91 5.52
N TYR A 41 -0.20 -24.02 4.61
CA TYR A 41 -1.07 -24.38 3.50
C TYR A 41 -0.41 -25.30 2.48
N ILE A 42 0.86 -25.05 2.14
CA ILE A 42 1.61 -25.89 1.19
C ILE A 42 1.73 -27.32 1.73
N ILE A 43 2.11 -27.49 3.00
CA ILE A 43 2.23 -28.81 3.63
C ILE A 43 0.88 -29.54 3.57
N VAL A 44 -0.19 -28.88 4.01
CA VAL A 44 -1.53 -29.49 4.02
C VAL A 44 -2.00 -29.85 2.61
N LEU A 45 -1.73 -29.02 1.60
CA LEU A 45 -2.09 -29.28 0.19
C LEU A 45 -1.31 -30.44 -0.44
N VAL A 46 -0.04 -30.62 -0.09
CA VAL A 46 0.82 -31.65 -0.68
C VAL A 46 0.59 -33.02 -0.02
N PHE A 47 0.48 -33.06 1.31
CA PHE A 47 0.43 -34.32 2.06
C PHE A 47 -0.99 -34.88 2.23
N PHE A 48 -2.04 -34.07 2.07
CA PHE A 48 -3.44 -34.50 2.24
C PHE A 48 -4.26 -34.22 0.97
N PRO A 49 -4.29 -35.16 0.00
CA PRO A 49 -5.13 -35.00 -1.19
C PRO A 49 -6.61 -34.89 -0.79
N PHE A 50 -7.36 -34.10 -1.56
CA PHE A 50 -8.77 -33.68 -1.31
C PHE A 50 -8.99 -32.86 -0.03
N PHE A 51 -8.57 -33.36 1.13
CA PHE A 51 -8.73 -32.67 2.40
C PHE A 51 -7.95 -31.35 2.46
N GLY A 52 -6.74 -31.31 1.88
CA GLY A 52 -5.94 -30.11 1.86
C GLY A 52 -6.57 -28.97 1.05
N LEU A 53 -7.29 -29.30 -0.04
CA LEU A 53 -8.07 -28.32 -0.80
C LEU A 53 -9.24 -27.78 0.01
N LEU A 54 -9.94 -28.65 0.76
CA LEU A 54 -11.04 -28.24 1.64
C LEU A 54 -10.54 -27.26 2.72
N VAL A 55 -9.45 -27.61 3.39
CA VAL A 55 -8.82 -26.76 4.42
C VAL A 55 -8.36 -25.44 3.81
N TYR A 56 -7.73 -25.47 2.63
CA TYR A 56 -7.33 -24.25 1.93
C TYR A 56 -8.53 -23.36 1.57
N TYR A 57 -9.63 -23.94 1.09
CA TYR A 57 -10.82 -23.18 0.75
C TYR A 57 -11.43 -22.48 1.98
N LEU A 58 -11.53 -23.19 3.11
CA LEU A 58 -12.13 -22.67 4.34
C LEU A 58 -11.24 -21.64 5.06
N PHE A 59 -9.93 -21.88 5.12
CA PHE A 59 -9.02 -21.10 5.96
C PHE A 59 -8.00 -20.26 5.17
N GLY A 60 -7.65 -20.67 3.95
CA GLY A 60 -6.61 -20.05 3.12
C GLY A 60 -6.96 -18.69 2.52
N GLN A 61 -8.25 -18.41 2.33
CA GLN A 61 -8.69 -17.13 1.80
C GLN A 61 -8.90 -16.11 2.94
N GLU A 62 -7.93 -15.22 3.16
CA GLU A 62 -8.13 -14.03 4.01
C GLU A 62 -9.14 -13.06 3.35
N TYR A 63 -10.44 -13.33 3.43
CA TYR A 63 -11.51 -12.47 2.88
C TYR A 63 -11.58 -11.07 3.52
N ARG A 64 -11.07 -10.92 4.74
CA ARG A 64 -11.29 -9.73 5.59
C ARG A 64 -10.43 -8.52 5.21
N LYS A 65 -9.26 -8.69 4.57
CA LYS A 65 -8.35 -7.57 4.26
C LYS A 65 -8.86 -6.66 3.14
N ASN A 66 -9.55 -7.21 2.12
CA ASN A 66 -9.96 -6.43 0.95
C ASN A 66 -11.01 -5.35 1.28
N LYS A 67 -11.87 -5.59 2.29
CA LYS A 67 -12.98 -4.68 2.65
C LYS A 67 -12.51 -3.43 3.41
N ILE A 68 -11.38 -3.48 4.11
CA ILE A 68 -10.81 -2.32 4.81
C ILE A 68 -10.12 -1.37 3.82
N PHE A 69 -9.41 -1.91 2.83
CA PHE A 69 -8.76 -1.10 1.79
C PHE A 69 -9.76 -0.47 0.81
N SER A 70 -10.84 -1.18 0.46
CA SER A 70 -11.86 -0.59 -0.43
C SER A 70 -12.58 0.62 0.18
N ARG A 71 -12.69 0.69 1.52
CA ARG A 71 -13.27 1.84 2.22
C ARG A 71 -12.29 3.01 2.36
N LYS A 72 -10.98 2.77 2.32
CA LYS A 72 -9.96 3.83 2.38
C LYS A 72 -9.83 4.62 1.07
N HIS A 73 -10.38 4.10 -0.03
CA HIS A 73 -10.48 4.80 -1.32
C HIS A 73 -11.63 5.82 -1.41
N VAL A 74 -12.37 6.07 -0.32
CA VAL A 74 -13.28 7.23 -0.22
C VAL A 74 -12.48 8.51 0.11
N LEU A 75 -11.28 8.66 -0.45
CA LEU A 75 -10.80 9.99 -0.76
C LEU A 75 -11.74 10.51 -1.84
N ASN A 76 -12.28 11.71 -1.64
CA ASN A 76 -13.20 12.35 -2.57
C ASN A 76 -12.48 12.47 -3.92
N GLN A 77 -12.64 11.48 -4.82
CA GLN A 77 -11.84 11.35 -6.04
C GLN A 77 -11.99 12.58 -6.92
N SER A 78 -13.12 13.29 -6.81
CA SER A 78 -13.37 14.58 -7.43
C SER A 78 -12.37 15.66 -7.00
N ILE A 79 -12.04 15.77 -5.71
CA ILE A 79 -11.07 16.75 -5.18
C ILE A 79 -9.66 16.42 -5.65
N ILE A 80 -9.26 15.15 -5.60
CA ILE A 80 -7.94 14.74 -6.11
C ILE A 80 -7.85 15.03 -7.60
N LYS A 81 -8.91 14.72 -8.35
CA LYS A 81 -8.97 14.94 -9.79
C LYS A 81 -8.89 16.44 -10.12
N SER A 82 -9.59 17.31 -9.39
CA SER A 82 -9.54 18.75 -9.63
C SER A 82 -8.14 19.32 -9.37
N ILE A 83 -7.49 18.91 -8.28
CA ILE A 83 -6.10 19.31 -7.97
C ILE A 83 -5.15 18.84 -9.07
N ASN A 84 -5.27 17.58 -9.51
CA ASN A 84 -4.41 17.04 -10.57
C ASN A 84 -4.62 17.78 -11.90
N GLN A 85 -5.86 18.13 -12.25
CA GLN A 85 -6.16 18.90 -13.46
C GLN A 85 -5.57 20.31 -13.41
N GLU A 86 -5.56 20.95 -12.23
CA GLU A 86 -4.92 22.27 -12.06
C GLU A 86 -3.39 22.19 -12.21
N LEU A 87 -2.79 21.06 -11.85
CA LEU A 87 -1.36 20.81 -11.94
C LEU A 87 -0.94 20.14 -13.27
N GLU A 88 -1.88 19.91 -14.19
CA GLU A 88 -1.57 19.36 -15.51
C GLU A 88 -0.92 20.41 -16.42
N PHE A 89 0.26 20.09 -16.94
CA PHE A 89 0.99 20.95 -17.86
C PHE A 89 0.56 20.74 -19.31
N ASN A 90 0.44 21.82 -20.07
CA ASN A 90 0.22 21.75 -21.51
C ASN A 90 1.49 21.29 -22.27
N LYS A 91 1.35 20.89 -23.54
CA LYS A 91 2.47 20.37 -24.35
C LYS A 91 3.68 21.31 -24.43
N ASN A 92 3.45 22.62 -24.49
CA ASN A 92 4.51 23.62 -24.59
C ASN A 92 5.24 23.81 -23.24
N GLN A 93 4.53 23.73 -22.12
CA GLN A 93 5.09 23.73 -20.78
C GLN A 93 5.92 22.46 -20.53
N ILE A 94 5.43 21.30 -20.96
CA ILE A 94 6.14 20.02 -20.80
C ILE A 94 7.53 20.07 -21.45
N ARG A 95 7.67 20.67 -22.62
CA ARG A 95 8.97 20.79 -23.30
C ARG A 95 9.96 21.66 -22.50
N LYS A 96 9.51 22.83 -22.04
CA LYS A 96 10.32 23.72 -21.18
C LYS A 96 10.71 23.05 -19.85
N ILE A 97 9.80 22.25 -19.29
CA ILE A 97 10.03 21.49 -18.07
C ILE A 97 11.04 20.37 -18.30
N ASP A 98 10.97 19.66 -19.43
CA ASP A 98 11.95 18.60 -19.74
C ASP A 98 13.36 19.16 -19.84
N ASP A 99 13.52 20.33 -20.46
CA ASP A 99 14.80 21.05 -20.52
C ASP A 99 15.26 21.50 -19.12
N PHE A 100 14.36 22.07 -18.31
CA PHE A 100 14.66 22.49 -16.92
C PHE A 100 15.06 21.30 -16.03
N LEU A 101 14.45 20.13 -16.25
CA LEU A 101 14.68 18.92 -15.47
C LEU A 101 15.83 18.06 -15.99
N ASP A 102 16.66 18.56 -16.92
CA ASP A 102 17.80 17.81 -17.46
C ASP A 102 17.35 16.46 -18.04
N HIS A 103 16.29 16.49 -18.85
CA HIS A 103 15.65 15.34 -19.52
C HIS A 103 15.10 14.24 -18.58
N LYS A 104 14.79 14.58 -17.33
CA LYS A 104 14.24 13.63 -16.32
C LYS A 104 12.72 13.51 -16.36
N LEU A 105 12.04 13.98 -17.41
CA LEU A 105 10.57 13.90 -17.52
C LEU A 105 10.04 12.46 -17.49
N LYS A 106 10.85 11.47 -17.89
CA LYS A 106 10.50 10.05 -17.75
C LYS A 106 10.28 9.65 -16.29
N LEU A 107 11.10 10.15 -15.36
CA LEU A 107 10.95 9.90 -13.93
C LEU A 107 9.68 10.56 -13.39
N VAL A 108 9.40 11.80 -13.82
CA VAL A 108 8.15 12.49 -13.46
C VAL A 108 6.93 11.68 -13.88
N LYS A 109 6.91 11.20 -15.14
CA LYS A 109 5.82 10.35 -15.65
C LYS A 109 5.64 9.05 -14.86
N LEU A 110 6.75 8.42 -14.46
CA LEU A 110 6.74 7.22 -13.63
C LEU A 110 6.11 7.49 -12.25
N LEU A 111 6.51 8.58 -11.60
CA LEU A 111 5.98 8.98 -10.29
C LEU A 111 4.48 9.31 -10.35
N TYR A 112 4.05 10.01 -11.40
CA TYR A 112 2.64 10.31 -11.64
C TYR A 112 1.83 9.01 -11.80
N SER A 113 2.29 8.08 -12.62
CA SER A 113 1.56 6.83 -12.93
C SER A 113 1.46 5.88 -11.73
N ASN A 114 2.45 5.85 -10.82
CA ASN A 114 2.47 4.93 -9.69
C ASN A 114 1.67 5.41 -8.48
N LYS A 115 1.63 6.72 -8.23
CA LYS A 115 1.08 7.28 -6.98
C LYS A 115 0.14 8.47 -7.18
N ASN A 116 -0.24 8.80 -8.41
CA ASN A 116 -0.98 10.03 -8.74
C ASN A 116 -0.33 11.27 -8.12
N SER A 117 1.01 11.35 -8.19
CA SER A 117 1.78 12.46 -7.63
C SER A 117 2.04 13.49 -8.73
N PRO A 118 1.26 14.58 -8.82
CA PRO A 118 1.49 15.64 -9.81
C PRO A 118 2.85 16.31 -9.55
N LEU A 119 3.45 16.84 -10.61
CA LEU A 119 4.69 17.61 -10.51
C LEU A 119 4.35 19.05 -10.09
N THR A 120 4.95 19.51 -9.00
CA THR A 120 4.95 20.92 -8.61
C THR A 120 6.30 21.55 -8.94
N LEU A 121 6.30 22.84 -9.28
CA LEU A 121 7.49 23.62 -9.61
C LEU A 121 7.72 24.70 -8.54
N CYS A 122 8.95 25.20 -8.46
CA CYS A 122 9.31 26.30 -7.56
C CYS A 122 9.03 26.00 -6.07
N ASN A 123 9.19 24.75 -5.66
CA ASN A 123 9.07 24.38 -4.25
C ASN A 123 10.27 24.90 -3.46
N GLU A 124 10.02 25.44 -2.27
CA GLU A 124 11.05 25.64 -1.25
C GLU A 124 11.20 24.35 -0.45
N VAL A 125 12.44 23.85 -0.32
CA VAL A 125 12.71 22.55 0.30
C VAL A 125 13.88 22.67 1.26
N ASP A 126 13.61 22.38 2.53
CA ASP A 126 14.63 22.31 3.58
C ASP A 126 14.99 20.85 3.88
N ILE A 127 16.30 20.54 3.85
CA ILE A 127 16.80 19.21 4.17
C ILE A 127 17.19 19.14 5.64
N LEU A 128 16.42 18.37 6.42
CA LEU A 128 16.67 18.14 7.84
C LEU A 128 17.52 16.88 8.03
N LYS A 129 18.76 17.05 8.50
CA LYS A 129 19.77 15.98 8.53
C LYS A 129 19.70 15.06 9.74
N ASN A 130 19.00 15.46 10.81
CA ASN A 130 18.91 14.65 12.03
C ASN A 130 17.60 14.87 12.79
N GLY A 131 17.38 14.03 13.81
CA GLY A 131 16.19 14.08 14.65
C GLY A 131 16.04 15.40 15.42
N LYS A 132 17.14 15.96 15.95
CA LYS A 132 17.10 17.20 16.73
C LYS A 132 16.58 18.36 15.87
N THR A 133 17.19 18.59 14.71
CA THR A 133 16.77 19.64 13.76
C THR A 133 15.33 19.42 13.30
N LYS A 134 14.93 18.16 13.08
CA LYS A 134 13.57 17.82 12.68
C LYS A 134 12.54 18.17 13.75
N PHE A 135 12.80 17.84 15.01
CA PHE A 135 11.85 18.09 16.10
C PHE A 135 11.80 19.57 16.50
N GLU A 136 12.92 20.29 16.41
CA GLU A 136 12.95 21.75 16.58
C GLU A 136 12.09 22.45 15.51
N ALA A 137 12.25 22.08 14.23
CA ALA A 137 11.42 22.58 13.14
C ALA A 137 9.93 22.23 13.34
N LEU A 138 9.62 20.97 13.65
CA LEU A 138 8.24 20.54 13.90
C LEU A 138 7.57 21.35 15.02
N LEU A 139 8.25 21.53 16.16
CA LEU A 139 7.67 22.29 17.28
C LEU A 139 7.46 23.75 16.90
N ARG A 140 8.35 24.35 16.11
CA ARG A 140 8.16 25.70 15.57
C ARG A 140 6.92 25.77 14.68
N ASP A 141 6.77 24.82 13.77
CA ASP A 141 5.64 24.79 12.83
C ASP A 141 4.31 24.56 13.56
N LEU A 142 4.28 23.66 14.55
CA LEU A 142 3.13 23.46 15.42
C LEU A 142 2.74 24.74 16.16
N ASN A 143 3.73 25.46 16.72
CA ASN A 143 3.49 26.71 17.44
C ASN A 143 3.06 27.87 16.52
N ASN A 144 3.36 27.81 15.23
CA ASN A 144 2.98 28.83 14.24
C ASN A 144 1.71 28.48 13.46
N ALA A 145 1.20 27.24 13.59
CA ALA A 145 -0.02 26.81 12.92
C ALA A 145 -1.23 27.67 13.35
N LYS A 146 -2.07 28.01 12.35
CA LYS A 146 -3.24 28.89 12.50
C LYS A 146 -4.57 28.21 12.21
N ASN A 147 -4.62 27.39 11.15
CA ASN A 147 -5.90 26.87 10.64
C ASN A 147 -6.04 25.36 10.87
N HIS A 148 -5.03 24.58 10.47
CA HIS A 148 -5.08 23.13 10.55
C HIS A 148 -3.69 22.55 10.82
N ILE A 149 -3.66 21.41 11.51
CA ILE A 149 -2.47 20.60 11.75
C ILE A 149 -2.81 19.19 11.28
N HIS A 150 -2.11 18.70 10.27
CA HIS A 150 -2.20 17.32 9.81
C HIS A 150 -0.92 16.58 10.22
N LEU A 151 -1.08 15.50 10.98
CA LEU A 151 0.02 14.77 11.59
C LEU A 151 -0.13 13.26 11.34
N GLU A 152 0.81 12.67 10.60
CA GLU A 152 0.81 11.22 10.30
C GLU A 152 2.14 10.60 10.76
N TYR A 153 2.07 9.65 11.69
CA TYR A 153 3.22 8.97 12.29
C TYR A 153 2.95 7.48 12.41
N TYR A 154 3.98 6.65 12.22
CA TYR A 154 3.90 5.21 12.45
C TYR A 154 3.76 4.87 13.95
N ILE A 155 4.49 5.59 14.81
CA ILE A 155 4.46 5.41 16.27
C ILE A 155 4.39 6.80 16.93
N ILE A 156 3.46 6.93 17.88
CA ILE A 156 3.41 8.01 18.87
C ILE A 156 3.62 7.35 20.23
N LYS A 157 4.56 7.86 21.00
CA LYS A 157 4.96 7.27 22.28
C LYS A 157 5.02 8.36 23.35
N ASP A 158 4.63 7.99 24.57
CA ASP A 158 4.84 8.84 25.73
C ASP A 158 6.31 8.78 26.15
N ASP A 159 7.11 9.64 25.53
CA ASP A 159 8.51 9.88 25.86
C ASP A 159 8.79 11.38 25.84
N LYS A 160 10.03 11.78 26.20
CA LYS A 160 10.41 13.20 26.29
C LYS A 160 10.10 14.01 25.02
N ILE A 161 10.09 13.40 23.84
CA ILE A 161 9.80 14.10 22.59
C ILE A 161 8.28 14.07 22.33
N GLY A 162 7.66 12.89 22.49
CA GLY A 162 6.22 12.73 22.33
C GLY A 162 5.41 13.63 23.24
N SER A 163 5.78 13.73 24.53
CA SER A 163 5.10 14.62 25.49
C SER A 163 5.24 16.09 25.07
N LYS A 164 6.41 16.53 24.58
CA LYS A 164 6.58 17.91 24.08
C LYS A 164 5.71 18.23 22.87
N VAL A 165 5.59 17.29 21.93
CA VAL A 165 4.72 17.44 20.76
C VAL A 165 3.25 17.47 21.20
N LEU A 166 2.86 16.59 22.13
CA LEU A 166 1.51 16.56 22.69
C LEU A 166 1.17 17.87 23.40
N ASP A 167 2.07 18.40 24.23
CA ASP A 167 1.88 19.67 24.93
C ASP A 167 1.67 20.83 23.96
N ALA A 168 2.45 20.88 22.87
CA ALA A 168 2.29 21.89 21.83
C ALA A 168 0.93 21.79 21.13
N LEU A 169 0.48 20.57 20.83
CA LEU A 169 -0.83 20.32 20.24
C LEU A 169 -1.97 20.72 21.19
N CYS A 170 -1.88 20.36 22.47
CA CYS A 170 -2.86 20.74 23.49
C CYS A 170 -2.94 22.26 23.63
N LYS A 171 -1.81 22.96 23.69
CA LYS A 171 -1.79 24.44 23.68
C LYS A 171 -2.49 25.01 22.46
N LYS A 172 -2.24 24.45 21.27
CA LYS A 172 -2.91 24.92 20.04
C LYS A 172 -4.40 24.64 20.02
N ALA A 173 -4.83 23.49 20.52
CA ALA A 173 -6.25 23.15 20.62
C ALA A 173 -7.03 24.13 21.53
N THR A 174 -6.37 24.73 22.54
CA THR A 174 -7.00 25.75 23.39
C THR A 174 -7.05 27.16 22.78
N GLN A 175 -6.30 27.40 21.69
CA GLN A 175 -6.22 28.69 21.01
C GLN A 175 -7.12 28.77 19.77
N ALA A 176 -7.62 27.63 19.30
CA ALA A 176 -8.52 27.49 18.16
C ALA A 176 -9.98 27.61 18.60
#